data_AF-A0A820G2U7-F1
#
_entry.id   AF-A0A820G2U7-F1
#
_cell.length_a   1.000
_cell.length_b   1.000
_cell.length_c   1.000
_cell.angle_alpha   90.00
_cell.angle_beta   90.00
_cell.angle_gamma   90.00
#
_symmetry.space_group_name_H-M   'P 1'
#
loop_
_entity.id
_entity.type
_entity.pdbx_description
1 polymer ?
#
loop_
_entity_poly.entity_id
_entity_poly.type
_entity_poly.pdbx_seq_one_letter_code
_entity_poly.pdbx_strand_id
1 'polypeptide(L)'
;MNNNNNNNKSLLLTYIFSLIGGLYGLHHLYLGRTQHAVLWVTTFGGFGIGYIYELLFLIKTYVYEANNHCLIINEYRLKMRAKKSPSFEISRLCGIQITGTLGPRQCSFIWPLLGAICGMPFLIWHINSAPSFNIAAFFSCCIFESKIQWNREYFLNVLITKSAEQQLLISSKQIKRKRCHIVKRCLIFGLGVMIFSVIFTSAIYQNLQVDVKGQRVKLKDVLNDFFKSQEFTIMRENLSIIIRRLWALYLHYGFKGLWMIFGFEKTEKQAFEVDNVASQKDIESQCRTLSRKWHPDRYRNYEQKQKAQVTFMNIQQACDRLSNERKRRQLIKTQK
;
A
#
# COMPACT_ATOMS: atom_id res chain seq x y z
N MET A 1 -3.55 42.98 -8.56
CA MET A 1 -4.79 42.19 -8.43
C MET A 1 -4.42 40.71 -8.37
N ASN A 2 -4.51 40.12 -7.17
CA ASN A 2 -4.15 38.73 -6.89
C ASN A 2 -5.25 37.80 -7.41
N ASN A 3 -5.10 37.29 -8.64
CA ASN A 3 -5.92 36.17 -9.10
C ASN A 3 -5.39 34.90 -8.45
N ASN A 4 -5.85 34.62 -7.23
CA ASN A 4 -5.71 33.30 -6.61
C ASN A 4 -6.52 32.30 -7.44
N ASN A 5 -5.88 31.75 -8.47
CA ASN A 5 -6.38 30.58 -9.17
C ASN A 5 -6.43 29.43 -8.17
N ASN A 6 -7.62 29.13 -7.67
CA ASN A 6 -7.96 27.97 -6.82
C ASN A 6 -7.72 26.60 -7.51
N ASN A 7 -6.93 26.55 -8.58
CA ASN A 7 -6.64 25.34 -9.37
C ASN A 7 -5.25 24.74 -9.09
N ASN A 8 -4.49 25.31 -8.16
CA ASN A 8 -3.19 24.76 -7.79
C ASN A 8 -3.36 23.42 -7.07
N LYS A 9 -2.54 22.45 -7.45
CA LYS A 9 -2.48 21.13 -6.81
C LYS A 9 -1.90 21.29 -5.42
N SER A 10 -2.66 20.85 -4.42
CA SER A 10 -2.22 20.87 -3.02
C SER A 10 -1.23 19.74 -2.71
N LEU A 11 -0.17 20.06 -1.97
CA LEU A 11 0.81 19.09 -1.49
C LEU A 11 0.18 18.03 -0.58
N LEU A 12 -0.63 18.45 0.39
CA LEU A 12 -1.27 17.56 1.37
C LEU A 12 -2.11 16.48 0.68
N LEU A 13 -2.97 16.86 -0.26
CA LEU A 13 -3.83 15.91 -0.97
C LEU A 13 -3.01 14.92 -1.80
N THR A 14 -1.89 15.36 -2.39
CA THR A 14 -0.96 14.47 -3.09
C THR A 14 -0.38 13.41 -2.15
N TYR A 15 0.02 13.79 -0.93
CA TYR A 15 0.47 12.82 0.08
C TYR A 15 -0.65 11.86 0.50
N ILE A 16 -1.88 12.36 0.68
CA ILE A 16 -3.04 11.50 1.00
C ILE A 16 -3.27 10.48 -0.13
N PHE A 17 -3.30 10.92 -1.39
CA PHE A 17 -3.45 10.02 -2.53
C PHE A 17 -2.27 9.04 -2.65
N SER A 18 -1.07 9.46 -2.27
CA SER A 18 0.10 8.59 -2.21
C SER A 18 -0.06 7.52 -1.12
N LEU A 19 -0.57 7.86 0.07
CA LEU A 19 -0.77 6.86 1.13
C LEU A 19 -1.87 5.84 0.79
N ILE A 20 -2.96 6.28 0.16
CA ILE A 20 -4.09 5.41 -0.16
C ILE A 20 -3.79 4.50 -1.36
N GLY A 21 -3.10 5.02 -2.37
CA GLY A 21 -2.93 4.33 -3.66
C GLY A 21 -1.58 4.58 -4.34
N GLY A 22 -0.56 4.92 -3.57
CA GLY A 22 0.74 5.32 -4.11
C GLY A 22 1.51 4.22 -4.82
N LEU A 23 1.42 2.96 -4.33
CA LEU A 23 1.99 1.81 -5.05
C LEU A 23 1.37 1.63 -6.43
N TYR A 24 0.09 1.97 -6.58
CA TYR A 24 -0.59 1.97 -7.86
C TYR A 24 -0.39 3.29 -8.62
N GLY A 25 0.17 4.35 -8.06
CA GLY A 25 0.39 5.62 -8.76
C GLY A 25 -0.82 6.56 -8.77
N LEU A 26 -1.70 6.48 -7.77
CA LEU A 26 -2.90 7.34 -7.66
C LEU A 26 -2.55 8.84 -7.58
N HIS A 27 -1.48 9.18 -6.86
CA HIS A 27 -0.98 10.56 -6.78
C HIS A 27 -0.47 11.08 -8.13
N HIS A 28 0.08 10.22 -8.99
CA HIS A 28 0.46 10.59 -10.36
C HIS A 28 -0.77 10.92 -11.22
N LEU A 29 -1.87 10.19 -11.07
CA LEU A 29 -3.14 10.52 -11.75
C LEU A 29 -3.67 11.88 -11.30
N TYR A 30 -3.63 12.18 -10.00
CA TYR A 30 -4.05 13.48 -9.47
C TYR A 30 -3.22 14.64 -10.03
N LEU A 31 -1.91 14.44 -10.15
CA LEU A 31 -0.97 15.39 -10.73
C LEU A 31 -1.04 15.46 -12.28
N GLY A 32 -1.82 14.60 -12.93
CA GLY A 32 -1.96 14.56 -14.39
C GLY A 32 -0.83 13.85 -15.13
N ARG A 33 0.05 13.14 -14.41
CA ARG A 33 1.20 12.41 -14.95
C ARG A 33 0.81 10.98 -15.34
N THR A 34 0.03 10.82 -16.40
CA THR A 34 -0.52 9.51 -16.79
C THR A 34 0.54 8.48 -17.16
N GLN A 35 1.66 8.88 -17.77
CA GLN A 35 2.77 7.96 -18.09
C GLN A 35 3.40 7.37 -16.82
N HIS A 36 3.63 8.19 -15.80
CA HIS A 36 4.13 7.73 -14.51
C HIS A 36 3.09 6.86 -13.80
N ALA A 37 1.81 7.22 -13.83
CA ALA A 37 0.77 6.39 -13.24
C ALA A 37 0.78 4.96 -13.83
N VAL A 38 0.86 4.83 -15.17
CA VAL A 38 0.93 3.52 -15.83
C VAL A 38 2.19 2.76 -15.43
N LEU A 39 3.35 3.42 -15.41
CA LEU A 39 4.60 2.80 -14.97
C LEU A 39 4.49 2.30 -13.52
N TRP A 40 3.84 3.04 -12.63
CA TRP A 40 3.67 2.65 -11.23
C TRP A 40 2.79 1.42 -11.09
N VAL A 41 1.69 1.32 -11.84
CA VAL A 41 0.86 0.11 -11.84
C VAL A 41 1.64 -1.10 -12.32
N THR A 42 2.37 -0.99 -13.43
CA THR A 42 3.06 -2.13 -14.04
C THR A 42 4.30 -2.56 -13.26
N THR A 43 4.90 -1.66 -12.48
CA THR A 43 6.10 -1.95 -11.69
C THR A 43 5.83 -2.07 -10.19
N PHE A 44 4.58 -2.00 -9.76
CA PHE A 44 4.21 -1.98 -8.34
C PHE A 44 4.95 -0.87 -7.57
N GLY A 45 4.88 0.35 -8.09
CA GLY A 45 5.55 1.51 -7.52
C GLY A 45 7.07 1.48 -7.68
N GLY A 46 7.58 1.06 -8.84
CA GLY A 46 9.02 0.94 -9.07
C GLY A 46 9.66 -0.10 -8.16
N PHE A 47 9.05 -1.28 -8.07
CA PHE A 47 9.43 -2.40 -7.19
C PHE A 47 9.48 -1.99 -5.70
N GLY A 48 8.58 -1.09 -5.29
CA GLY A 48 8.51 -0.53 -3.93
C GLY A 48 9.60 0.49 -3.59
N ILE A 49 10.83 0.31 -4.06
CA ILE A 49 11.94 1.24 -3.82
C ILE A 49 11.68 2.58 -4.51
N GLY A 50 11.19 2.55 -5.75
CA GLY A 50 10.82 3.75 -6.49
C GLY A 50 9.75 4.58 -5.77
N TYR A 51 8.77 3.90 -5.19
CA TYR A 51 7.71 4.52 -4.39
C TYR A 51 8.27 5.19 -3.13
N ILE A 52 9.16 4.53 -2.38
CA ILE A 52 9.78 5.10 -1.18
C ILE A 52 10.62 6.34 -1.55
N TYR A 53 11.47 6.23 -2.57
CA TYR A 53 12.27 7.35 -3.06
C TYR A 53 11.39 8.53 -3.47
N GLU A 54 10.29 8.24 -4.15
CA GLU A 54 9.36 9.26 -4.61
C GLU A 54 8.59 9.95 -3.48
N LEU A 55 8.11 9.17 -2.52
CA LEU A 55 7.41 9.65 -1.33
C LEU A 55 8.29 10.63 -0.54
N LEU A 56 9.58 10.29 -0.38
CA LEU A 56 10.52 11.04 0.41
C LEU A 56 11.06 12.28 -0.31
N PHE A 57 11.40 12.18 -1.59
CA PHE A 57 12.20 13.20 -2.28
C PHE A 57 11.50 13.90 -3.45
N LEU A 58 10.58 13.23 -4.16
CA LEU A 58 10.09 13.73 -5.45
C LEU A 58 8.71 14.38 -5.40
N ILE A 59 7.84 14.02 -4.44
CA ILE A 59 6.47 14.56 -4.36
C ILE A 59 6.44 16.09 -4.36
N LYS A 60 7.34 16.74 -3.61
CA LYS A 60 7.44 18.22 -3.56
C LYS A 60 7.74 18.79 -4.95
N THR A 61 8.72 18.21 -5.63
CA THR A 61 9.11 18.59 -6.99
C THR A 61 7.96 18.37 -7.96
N TYR A 62 7.20 17.28 -7.85
CA TYR A 62 6.08 17.03 -8.77
C TYR A 62 4.90 17.95 -8.56
N VAL A 63 4.60 18.32 -7.32
CA VAL A 63 3.56 19.33 -7.04
C VAL A 63 4.00 20.69 -7.57
N TYR A 64 5.27 21.06 -7.38
CA TYR A 64 5.85 22.25 -7.99
C TYR A 64 5.76 22.19 -9.52
N GLU A 65 6.09 21.04 -10.13
CA GLU A 65 6.04 20.85 -11.58
C GLU A 65 4.62 20.94 -12.14
N ALA A 66 3.63 20.39 -11.43
CA ALA A 66 2.23 20.46 -11.83
C ALA A 66 1.69 21.90 -11.78
N ASN A 67 2.11 22.69 -10.79
CA ASN A 67 1.67 24.08 -10.62
C ASN A 67 2.40 25.04 -11.56
N ASN A 68 3.70 24.83 -11.81
CA ASN A 68 4.57 25.72 -12.58
C ASN A 68 4.90 25.18 -13.99
N HIS A 69 4.00 24.40 -14.57
CA HIS A 69 4.23 23.67 -15.82
C HIS A 69 4.73 24.56 -16.97
N CYS A 70 4.27 25.82 -17.08
CA CYS A 70 4.69 26.76 -18.12
C CYS A 70 6.18 27.13 -18.03
N LEU A 71 6.64 27.44 -16.82
CA LEU A 71 8.03 27.83 -16.56
C LEU A 71 8.97 26.68 -16.89
N ILE A 72 8.61 25.49 -16.47
CA ILE A 72 9.40 24.27 -16.67
C ILE A 72 9.54 23.90 -18.15
N ILE A 73 8.47 24.06 -18.96
CA ILE A 73 8.57 23.83 -20.41
C ILE A 73 9.57 24.80 -21.04
N ASN A 74 9.52 26.07 -20.64
CA ASN A 74 10.46 27.07 -21.16
C ASN A 74 11.89 26.77 -20.75
N GLU A 75 12.13 26.35 -19.51
CA GLU A 75 13.44 25.87 -19.07
C GLU A 75 13.93 24.68 -19.90
N TYR A 76 13.07 23.69 -20.15
CA TYR A 76 13.43 22.56 -21.00
C TYR A 76 13.72 22.99 -22.44
N ARG A 77 13.03 23.99 -22.99
CA ARG A 77 13.35 24.55 -24.31
C ARG A 77 14.73 25.19 -24.34
N LEU A 78 15.10 25.94 -23.31
CA LEU A 78 16.43 26.51 -23.19
C LEU A 78 17.49 25.41 -23.12
N LYS A 79 17.25 24.35 -22.33
CA LYS A 79 18.13 23.18 -22.25
C LYS A 79 18.25 22.43 -23.59
N MET A 80 17.17 22.32 -24.36
CA MET A 80 17.19 21.72 -25.70
C MET A 80 17.98 22.55 -26.71
N ARG A 81 17.92 23.89 -26.61
CA ARG A 81 18.74 24.78 -27.44
C ARG A 81 20.22 24.68 -27.09
N ALA A 82 20.53 24.53 -25.80
CA ALA A 82 21.90 24.43 -25.31
C ALA A 82 22.54 23.05 -25.54
N LYS A 83 21.78 21.96 -25.39
CA LYS A 83 22.31 20.59 -25.47
C LYS A 83 21.45 19.69 -26.37
N LYS A 84 22.11 19.01 -27.31
CA LYS A 84 21.49 18.08 -28.26
C LYS A 84 20.76 16.90 -27.59
N SER A 85 21.27 16.42 -26.45
CA SER A 85 20.70 15.30 -25.69
C SER A 85 20.47 15.68 -24.22
N PRO A 86 19.54 15.05 -23.50
CA PRO A 86 19.32 15.33 -22.08
C PRO A 86 20.54 14.98 -21.20
N SER A 87 20.55 15.48 -19.97
CA SER A 87 21.49 15.06 -18.92
C SER A 87 21.18 13.65 -18.41
N PHE A 88 22.22 12.97 -17.93
CA PHE A 88 22.09 11.65 -17.30
C PHE A 88 21.44 11.78 -15.92
N GLU A 89 20.39 11.00 -15.69
CA GLU A 89 19.69 10.87 -14.42
C GLU A 89 19.20 9.43 -14.27
N ILE A 90 19.71 8.71 -13.27
CA ILE A 90 19.45 7.27 -13.06
C ILE A 90 17.95 6.97 -12.93
N SER A 91 17.22 7.75 -12.11
CA SER A 91 15.80 7.51 -11.86
C SER A 91 14.94 7.62 -13.13
N ARG A 92 15.31 8.53 -14.05
CA ARG A 92 14.60 8.68 -15.33
C ARG A 92 15.08 7.67 -16.37
N LEU A 93 16.34 7.23 -16.30
CA LEU A 93 16.89 6.21 -17.18
C LEU A 93 16.08 4.91 -17.08
N CYS A 94 15.92 4.39 -15.86
CA CYS A 94 15.15 3.17 -15.60
C CYS A 94 13.70 3.32 -16.08
N GLY A 95 13.08 4.47 -15.84
CA GLY A 95 11.73 4.75 -16.32
C GLY A 95 11.63 4.70 -17.85
N ILE A 96 12.56 5.33 -18.57
CA ILE A 96 12.56 5.34 -20.05
C ILE A 96 12.87 3.94 -20.61
N GLN A 97 13.70 3.12 -19.95
CA GLN A 97 13.93 1.74 -20.39
C GLN A 97 12.65 0.91 -20.38
N ILE A 98 11.76 1.18 -19.42
CA ILE A 98 10.49 0.46 -19.27
C ILE A 98 9.40 1.02 -20.21
N THR A 99 9.29 2.35 -20.33
CA THR A 99 8.18 2.98 -21.07
C THR A 99 8.53 3.43 -22.49
N GLY A 100 9.81 3.45 -22.87
CA GLY A 100 10.35 4.02 -24.12
C GLY A 100 10.28 5.56 -24.16
N THR A 101 9.24 6.16 -23.59
CA THR A 101 9.05 7.60 -23.48
C THR A 101 8.67 7.98 -22.06
N LEU A 102 9.30 9.02 -21.53
CA LEU A 102 8.99 9.55 -20.20
C LEU A 102 9.08 11.07 -20.23
N GLY A 103 7.92 11.71 -20.35
CA GLY A 103 7.80 13.16 -20.48
C GLY A 103 8.64 13.72 -21.64
N PRO A 104 9.60 14.63 -21.38
CA PRO A 104 10.40 15.26 -22.43
C PRO A 104 11.51 14.35 -22.98
N ARG A 105 11.73 13.14 -22.43
CA ARG A 105 12.79 12.22 -22.86
C ARG A 105 12.17 11.03 -23.60
N GLN A 106 12.82 10.61 -24.68
CA GLN A 106 12.42 9.44 -25.46
C GLN A 106 13.63 8.64 -25.92
N CYS A 107 13.45 7.33 -26.02
CA CYS A 107 14.40 6.44 -26.67
C CYS A 107 13.62 5.32 -27.37
N SER A 108 14.03 4.98 -28.59
CA SER A 108 13.46 3.82 -29.29
C SER A 108 13.96 2.53 -28.66
N PHE A 109 13.08 1.54 -28.54
CA PHE A 109 13.40 0.21 -28.02
C PHE A 109 14.42 -0.56 -28.89
N ILE A 110 14.58 -0.14 -30.15
CA ILE A 110 15.53 -0.73 -31.10
C ILE A 110 16.97 -0.65 -30.58
N TRP A 111 17.34 0.46 -29.90
CA TRP A 111 18.72 0.69 -29.45
C TRP A 111 19.14 -0.24 -28.29
N PRO A 112 18.35 -0.38 -27.20
CA PRO A 112 18.55 -1.45 -26.21
C PRO A 112 18.64 -2.83 -26.81
N LEU A 113 17.74 -3.15 -27.76
CA LEU A 113 17.70 -4.47 -28.39
C LEU A 113 18.99 -4.74 -29.17
N LEU A 114 19.47 -3.75 -29.93
CA LEU A 114 20.74 -3.84 -30.64
C LEU A 114 21.90 -4.06 -29.67
N GLY A 115 21.94 -3.33 -28.55
CA GLY A 115 22.96 -3.52 -27.52
C GLY A 115 22.91 -4.89 -26.86
N ALA A 116 21.71 -5.41 -26.59
CA ALA A 116 21.56 -6.78 -26.09
C ALA A 116 22.11 -7.79 -27.10
N ILE A 117 21.75 -7.67 -28.39
CA ILE A 117 22.24 -8.53 -29.47
C ILE A 117 23.78 -8.47 -29.59
N CYS A 118 24.38 -7.28 -29.51
CA CYS A 118 25.84 -7.11 -29.50
C CYS A 118 26.51 -7.79 -28.30
N GLY A 119 25.81 -7.90 -27.16
CA GLY A 119 26.31 -8.60 -25.98
C GLY A 119 26.10 -10.12 -25.99
N MET A 120 25.23 -10.65 -26.88
CA MET A 120 24.92 -12.09 -26.94
C MET A 120 26.12 -13.00 -27.28
N PRO A 121 27.05 -12.63 -28.20
CA PRO A 121 28.23 -13.45 -28.48
C PRO A 121 29.09 -13.73 -27.24
N PHE A 122 29.13 -12.80 -26.29
CA PHE A 122 29.88 -12.95 -25.03
C PHE A 122 29.19 -13.91 -24.04
N LEU A 123 27.89 -14.19 -24.21
CA LEU A 123 27.17 -15.21 -23.44
C LEU A 123 27.51 -16.62 -23.93
N ILE A 124 27.68 -16.78 -25.24
CA ILE A 124 27.90 -18.08 -25.89
C ILE A 124 29.33 -18.59 -25.68
N TRP A 125 30.30 -17.68 -25.55
CA TRP A 125 31.71 -18.04 -25.36
C TRP A 125 32.01 -18.69 -23.98
N HIS A 126 31.22 -18.38 -22.94
CA HIS A 126 31.38 -18.94 -21.59
C HIS A 126 30.57 -20.24 -21.41
N ILE A 127 30.91 -21.29 -22.17
CA ILE A 127 30.20 -22.59 -22.15
C ILE A 127 30.27 -23.29 -20.78
N ASN A 128 31.30 -23.01 -19.98
CA ASN A 128 31.54 -23.68 -18.69
C ASN A 128 31.06 -22.91 -17.45
N SER A 129 30.35 -21.79 -17.62
CA SER A 129 29.81 -20.99 -16.51
C SER A 129 28.35 -20.66 -16.76
N ALA A 130 27.54 -20.54 -15.70
CA ALA A 130 26.14 -20.14 -15.84
C ALA A 130 26.05 -18.85 -16.68
N PRO A 131 25.26 -18.81 -17.76
CA PRO A 131 25.20 -17.66 -18.66
C PRO A 131 24.77 -16.42 -17.88
N SER A 132 25.67 -15.45 -17.73
CA SER A 132 25.41 -14.23 -16.99
C SER A 132 24.88 -13.15 -17.93
N PHE A 133 23.57 -12.92 -17.91
CA PHE A 133 22.89 -11.88 -18.71
C PHE A 133 23.40 -10.44 -18.47
N ASN A 134 24.28 -10.26 -17.48
CA ASN A 134 24.89 -8.99 -17.10
C ASN A 134 25.64 -8.30 -18.25
N ILE A 135 26.34 -9.06 -19.10
CA ILE A 135 27.11 -8.48 -20.21
C ILE A 135 26.16 -7.91 -21.28
N ALA A 136 25.15 -8.68 -21.68
CA ALA A 136 24.12 -8.20 -22.61
C ALA A 136 23.33 -7.01 -22.05
N ALA A 137 23.03 -7.03 -20.74
CA ALA A 137 22.39 -5.90 -20.06
C ALA A 137 23.28 -4.66 -20.05
N PHE A 138 24.59 -4.81 -19.83
CA PHE A 138 25.54 -3.70 -19.85
C PHE A 138 25.61 -3.04 -21.23
N PHE A 139 25.79 -3.82 -22.31
CA PHE A 139 25.81 -3.28 -23.67
C PHE A 139 24.48 -2.62 -24.06
N SER A 140 23.35 -3.21 -23.67
CA SER A 140 22.02 -2.61 -23.82
C SER A 140 21.93 -1.24 -23.14
N CYS A 141 22.40 -1.12 -21.89
CA CYS A 141 22.42 0.15 -21.15
C CYS A 141 23.33 1.21 -21.80
N CYS A 142 24.54 0.84 -22.21
CA CYS A 142 25.48 1.78 -22.84
C CYS A 142 24.94 2.35 -24.15
N ILE A 143 24.41 1.49 -25.03
CA ILE A 143 23.85 1.94 -26.31
C ILE A 143 22.59 2.79 -26.05
N PHE A 144 21.74 2.38 -25.12
CA PHE A 144 20.55 3.13 -24.74
C PHE A 144 20.88 4.54 -24.27
N GLU A 145 21.83 4.69 -23.34
CA GLU A 145 22.24 6.01 -22.81
C GLU A 145 22.74 6.95 -23.91
N SER A 146 23.54 6.42 -24.85
CA SER A 146 24.09 7.21 -25.96
C SER A 146 23.02 7.73 -26.94
N LYS A 147 21.85 7.10 -26.98
CA LYS A 147 20.77 7.37 -27.96
C LYS A 147 19.52 8.01 -27.35
N ILE A 148 19.57 8.48 -26.10
CA ILE A 148 18.45 9.22 -25.51
C ILE A 148 18.28 10.56 -26.23
N GLN A 149 17.04 10.85 -26.65
CA GLN A 149 16.68 12.06 -27.37
C GLN A 149 15.59 12.84 -26.65
N TRP A 150 15.47 14.12 -27.01
CA TRP A 150 14.34 14.95 -26.60
C TRP A 150 13.07 14.59 -27.39
N ASN A 151 11.94 14.46 -26.69
CA ASN A 151 10.64 14.21 -27.28
C ASN A 151 9.99 15.52 -27.74
N ARG A 152 10.03 15.80 -29.05
CA ARG A 152 9.43 17.02 -29.62
C ARG A 152 7.90 17.01 -29.55
N GLU A 153 7.27 15.85 -29.72
CA GLU A 153 5.81 15.71 -29.69
C GLU A 153 5.23 16.01 -28.31
N TYR A 154 5.95 15.64 -27.25
CA TYR A 154 5.57 16.00 -25.88
C TYR A 154 5.37 17.51 -25.73
N PHE A 155 6.30 18.32 -26.24
CA PHE A 155 6.21 19.77 -26.15
C PHE A 155 5.13 20.36 -27.05
N LEU A 156 4.91 19.80 -28.24
CA LEU A 156 3.84 20.24 -29.15
C LEU A 156 2.46 19.98 -28.55
N ASN A 157 2.22 18.76 -28.08
CA ASN A 157 0.95 18.36 -27.48
C ASN A 157 0.61 19.26 -26.29
N VAL A 158 1.59 19.53 -25.42
CA VAL A 158 1.41 20.39 -24.25
C VAL A 158 1.01 21.84 -24.61
N LEU A 159 1.57 22.39 -25.68
CA LEU A 159 1.23 23.74 -26.15
C LEU A 159 -0.19 23.78 -26.72
N ILE A 160 -0.56 22.76 -27.49
CA ILE A 160 -1.89 22.62 -28.08
C ILE A 160 -2.94 22.48 -26.96
N THR A 161 -2.68 21.71 -25.91
CA THR A 161 -3.62 21.60 -24.79
C THR A 161 -3.83 22.94 -24.10
N LYS A 162 -2.78 23.78 -23.97
CA LYS A 162 -2.89 25.10 -23.33
C LYS A 162 -3.58 26.13 -24.22
N SER A 163 -3.29 26.18 -25.52
CA SER A 163 -4.02 27.07 -26.43
C SER A 163 -5.50 26.71 -26.48
N ALA A 164 -5.80 25.41 -26.50
CA ALA A 164 -7.17 24.92 -26.38
C ALA A 164 -7.78 25.29 -25.02
N GLU A 165 -7.10 25.09 -23.89
CA GLU A 165 -7.60 25.47 -22.56
C GLU A 165 -7.85 26.98 -22.43
N GLN A 166 -7.00 27.81 -23.05
CA GLN A 166 -7.14 29.26 -23.06
C GLN A 166 -8.34 29.72 -23.90
N GLN A 167 -8.61 29.05 -25.03
CA GLN A 167 -9.85 29.23 -25.81
C GLN A 167 -11.10 28.69 -25.10
N LEU A 168 -10.95 27.66 -24.26
CA LEU A 168 -12.06 27.00 -23.56
C LEU A 168 -12.48 27.71 -22.27
N LEU A 169 -11.60 28.50 -21.64
CA LEU A 169 -11.97 29.41 -20.54
C LEU A 169 -12.99 30.48 -20.99
N ILE A 170 -13.02 30.82 -22.28
CA ILE A 170 -13.97 31.76 -22.88
C ILE A 170 -15.33 31.08 -23.17
N SER A 171 -15.37 29.74 -23.24
CA SER A 171 -16.57 28.97 -23.63
C SER A 171 -17.03 28.05 -22.49
N SER A 172 -17.82 28.59 -21.56
CA SER A 172 -18.29 27.99 -20.30
C SER A 172 -19.16 26.70 -20.41
N LYS A 173 -19.29 26.05 -21.57
CA LYS A 173 -20.08 24.82 -21.75
C LYS A 173 -19.33 23.50 -21.50
N GLN A 174 -18.02 23.54 -21.20
CA GLN A 174 -17.17 22.34 -21.26
C GLN A 174 -17.05 21.50 -19.97
N ILE A 175 -17.68 21.89 -18.87
CA ILE A 175 -17.65 21.15 -17.60
C ILE A 175 -18.19 19.71 -17.76
N LYS A 176 -19.09 19.45 -18.72
CA LYS A 176 -19.53 18.10 -19.09
C LYS A 176 -18.44 17.24 -19.75
N ARG A 177 -17.52 17.83 -20.53
CA ARG A 177 -16.52 17.08 -21.32
C ARG A 177 -15.31 16.64 -20.49
N LYS A 178 -14.89 17.43 -19.49
CA LYS A 178 -13.77 17.11 -18.58
C LYS A 178 -14.08 15.92 -17.64
N ARG A 179 -15.34 15.79 -17.20
CA ARG A 179 -15.80 14.67 -16.35
C ARG A 179 -15.69 13.32 -17.09
N CYS A 180 -16.02 13.26 -18.38
CA CYS A 180 -15.88 12.05 -19.18
C CYS A 180 -14.41 11.64 -19.42
N HIS A 181 -13.49 12.59 -19.57
CA HIS A 181 -12.07 12.27 -19.77
C HIS A 181 -11.41 11.68 -18.53
N ILE A 182 -11.73 12.19 -17.32
CA ILE A 182 -11.16 11.63 -16.09
C ILE A 182 -11.74 10.24 -15.79
N VAL A 183 -13.05 10.05 -16.01
CA VAL A 183 -13.69 8.74 -15.87
C VAL A 183 -13.10 7.74 -16.88
N LYS A 184 -12.94 8.12 -18.14
CA LYS A 184 -12.28 7.26 -19.15
C LYS A 184 -10.85 6.89 -18.75
N ARG A 185 -10.07 7.85 -18.21
CA ARG A 185 -8.71 7.60 -17.71
C ARG A 185 -8.71 6.65 -16.52
N CYS A 186 -9.61 6.86 -15.55
CA CYS A 186 -9.76 5.98 -14.39
C CYS A 186 -10.22 4.57 -14.81
N LEU A 187 -11.09 4.44 -15.82
CA LEU A 187 -11.54 3.14 -16.33
C LEU A 187 -10.42 2.38 -17.03
N ILE A 188 -9.70 3.02 -17.96
CA ILE A 188 -8.55 2.39 -18.65
C ILE A 188 -7.50 1.97 -17.63
N PHE A 189 -7.22 2.84 -16.67
CA PHE A 189 -6.28 2.56 -15.60
C PHE A 189 -6.75 1.42 -14.69
N GLY A 190 -8.01 1.43 -14.28
CA GLY A 190 -8.61 0.36 -13.47
C GLY A 190 -8.59 -0.99 -14.17
N LEU A 191 -8.88 -1.02 -15.47
CA LEU A 191 -8.73 -2.23 -16.30
C LEU A 191 -7.27 -2.71 -16.34
N GLY A 192 -6.31 -1.80 -16.49
CA GLY A 192 -4.88 -2.12 -16.46
C GLY A 192 -4.45 -2.74 -15.12
N VAL A 193 -4.89 -2.16 -14.00
CA VAL A 193 -4.64 -2.68 -12.65
C VAL A 193 -5.23 -4.08 -12.50
N MET A 194 -6.47 -4.30 -12.92
CA MET A 194 -7.13 -5.61 -12.83
C MET A 194 -6.38 -6.69 -13.61
N ILE A 195 -6.01 -6.41 -14.86
CA ILE A 195 -5.26 -7.36 -15.71
C ILE A 195 -3.91 -7.69 -15.05
N PHE A 196 -3.18 -6.66 -14.61
CA PHE A 196 -1.88 -6.85 -13.97
C PHE A 196 -1.99 -7.65 -12.68
N SER A 197 -2.97 -7.34 -11.82
CA SER A 197 -3.22 -8.07 -10.57
C SER A 197 -3.56 -9.54 -10.83
N VAL A 198 -4.32 -9.85 -11.88
CA VAL A 198 -4.63 -11.24 -12.25
C VAL A 198 -3.36 -11.99 -12.69
N ILE A 199 -2.56 -11.40 -13.57
CA ILE A 199 -1.30 -12.02 -14.03
C ILE A 199 -0.35 -12.24 -12.85
N PHE A 200 -0.20 -11.24 -11.99
CA PHE A 200 0.72 -11.28 -10.85
C PHE A 200 0.29 -12.29 -9.79
N THR A 201 -0.99 -12.30 -9.40
CA THR A 201 -1.51 -13.29 -8.45
C THR A 201 -1.43 -14.71 -9.00
N SER A 202 -1.66 -14.91 -10.30
CA SER A 202 -1.43 -16.20 -10.96
C SER A 202 0.04 -16.62 -10.89
N ALA A 203 0.97 -15.69 -11.13
CA ALA A 203 2.40 -15.97 -11.06
C ALA A 203 2.84 -16.36 -9.63
N ILE A 204 2.34 -15.66 -8.60
CA ILE A 204 2.59 -16.02 -7.20
C ILE A 204 1.99 -17.39 -6.88
N TYR A 205 0.74 -17.63 -7.27
CA TYR A 205 0.03 -18.87 -6.98
C TYR A 205 0.75 -20.10 -7.55
N GLN A 206 1.35 -19.97 -8.73
CA GLN A 206 2.05 -21.08 -9.40
C GLN A 206 3.51 -21.26 -8.97
N ASN A 207 4.22 -20.17 -8.65
CA ASN A 207 5.67 -20.20 -8.44
C ASN A 207 6.10 -20.10 -6.97
N LEU A 208 5.25 -19.64 -6.06
CA LEU A 208 5.62 -19.51 -4.66
C LEU A 208 5.72 -20.88 -3.99
N GLN A 209 6.88 -21.17 -3.41
CA GLN A 209 7.12 -22.36 -2.61
C GLN A 209 7.25 -21.94 -1.15
N VAL A 210 6.50 -22.62 -0.27
CA VAL A 210 6.52 -22.37 1.16
C VAL A 210 7.05 -23.62 1.84
N ASP A 211 7.90 -23.43 2.85
CA ASP A 211 8.42 -24.52 3.66
C ASP A 211 7.44 -24.81 4.80
N VAL A 212 6.77 -25.96 4.74
CA VAL A 212 5.83 -26.41 5.77
C VAL A 212 6.40 -27.68 6.35
N LYS A 213 6.76 -27.65 7.64
CA LYS A 213 7.31 -28.81 8.38
C LYS A 213 8.57 -29.42 7.73
N GLY A 214 9.41 -28.59 7.09
CA GLY A 214 10.68 -29.03 6.48
C GLY A 214 10.52 -29.59 5.06
N GLN A 215 9.33 -29.51 4.47
CA GLN A 215 9.08 -29.88 3.07
C GLN A 215 8.73 -28.63 2.25
N ARG A 216 9.44 -28.45 1.13
CA ARG A 216 9.13 -27.40 0.14
C ARG A 216 7.92 -27.81 -0.69
N VAL A 217 6.77 -27.21 -0.40
CA VAL A 217 5.51 -27.46 -1.11
C VAL A 217 5.08 -26.19 -1.84
N LYS A 218 4.43 -26.31 -3.00
CA LYS A 218 3.91 -25.16 -3.74
C LYS A 218 2.72 -24.57 -3.00
N LEU A 219 2.62 -23.23 -2.99
CA LEU A 219 1.55 -22.49 -2.32
C LEU A 219 0.15 -22.96 -2.77
N LYS A 220 -0.02 -23.24 -4.07
CA LYS A 220 -1.31 -23.70 -4.61
C LYS A 220 -1.83 -24.98 -3.97
N ASP A 221 -0.94 -25.93 -3.66
CA ASP A 221 -1.31 -27.24 -3.16
C ASP A 221 -1.70 -27.10 -1.68
N VAL A 222 -0.91 -26.33 -0.91
CA VAL A 222 -1.23 -25.96 0.48
C VAL A 222 -2.56 -25.22 0.59
N LEU A 223 -2.82 -24.25 -0.30
CA LEU A 223 -4.09 -23.51 -0.30
C LEU A 223 -5.27 -24.41 -0.65
N ASN A 224 -5.11 -25.33 -1.61
CA ASN A 224 -6.17 -26.27 -1.98
C ASN A 224 -6.50 -27.22 -0.83
N ASP A 225 -5.48 -27.72 -0.14
CA ASP A 225 -5.64 -28.57 1.04
C ASP A 225 -6.26 -27.80 2.21
N PHE A 226 -5.84 -26.55 2.41
CA PHE A 226 -6.43 -25.66 3.41
C PHE A 226 -7.91 -25.40 3.14
N PHE A 227 -8.31 -25.09 1.89
CA PHE A 227 -9.71 -24.86 1.55
C PHE A 227 -10.59 -26.10 1.68
N LYS A 228 -10.02 -27.31 1.62
CA LYS A 228 -10.73 -28.57 1.88
C LYS A 228 -10.72 -28.97 3.36
N SER A 229 -9.88 -28.35 4.18
CA SER A 229 -9.73 -28.69 5.58
C SER A 229 -11.00 -28.39 6.38
N GLN A 230 -11.20 -29.19 7.44
CA GLN A 230 -12.30 -28.99 8.38
C GLN A 230 -12.22 -27.62 9.07
N GLU A 231 -11.01 -27.12 9.33
CA GLU A 231 -10.78 -25.80 9.92
C GLU A 231 -11.33 -24.68 9.04
N PHE A 232 -11.14 -24.76 7.72
CA PHE A 232 -11.69 -23.78 6.79
C PHE A 232 -13.22 -23.84 6.74
N THR A 233 -13.82 -25.03 6.78
CA THR A 233 -15.28 -25.14 6.81
C THR A 233 -15.90 -24.51 8.06
N ILE A 234 -15.31 -24.75 9.23
CA ILE A 234 -15.70 -24.15 10.51
C ILE A 234 -15.51 -22.63 10.45
N MET A 235 -14.38 -22.15 9.94
CA MET A 235 -14.12 -20.72 9.77
C MET A 235 -15.16 -20.05 8.87
N ARG A 236 -15.48 -20.67 7.73
CA ARG A 236 -16.47 -20.17 6.77
C ARG A 236 -17.87 -20.12 7.38
N GLU A 237 -18.26 -21.15 8.12
CA GLU A 237 -19.55 -21.19 8.81
C GLU A 237 -19.64 -20.11 9.88
N ASN A 238 -18.62 -19.98 10.74
CA ASN A 238 -18.53 -18.94 11.75
C ASN A 238 -18.59 -17.54 11.11
N LEU A 239 -17.85 -17.31 10.03
CA LEU A 239 -17.86 -16.05 9.32
C LEU A 239 -19.25 -15.74 8.75
N SER A 240 -19.94 -16.74 8.18
CA SER A 240 -21.29 -16.56 7.66
C SER A 240 -22.29 -16.19 8.76
N ILE A 241 -22.16 -16.77 9.95
CA ILE A 241 -22.99 -16.45 11.12
C ILE A 241 -22.70 -15.03 11.60
N ILE A 242 -21.43 -14.64 11.69
CA ILE A 242 -21.01 -13.28 12.08
C ILE A 242 -21.55 -12.26 11.08
N ILE A 243 -21.41 -12.49 9.78
CA ILE A 243 -21.91 -11.59 8.73
C ILE A 243 -23.42 -11.45 8.82
N ARG A 244 -24.17 -12.54 9.00
CA ARG A 244 -25.63 -12.49 9.17
C ARG A 244 -26.03 -11.69 10.42
N ARG A 245 -25.31 -11.88 11.53
CA ARG A 245 -25.53 -11.10 12.78
C ARG A 245 -25.23 -9.63 12.56
N LEU A 246 -24.11 -9.29 11.93
CA LEU A 246 -23.72 -7.92 11.60
C LEU A 246 -24.74 -7.27 10.66
N TRP A 247 -25.25 -8.01 9.68
CA TRP A 247 -26.28 -7.53 8.76
C TRP A 247 -27.60 -7.24 9.47
N ALA A 248 -28.05 -8.14 10.35
CA ALA A 248 -29.25 -7.92 11.17
C ALA A 248 -29.09 -6.70 12.11
N LEU A 249 -27.91 -6.54 12.70
CA LEU A 249 -27.57 -5.38 13.54
C LEU A 249 -27.53 -4.07 12.76
N TYR A 250 -26.97 -4.11 11.55
CA TYR A 250 -26.97 -2.99 10.62
C TYR A 250 -28.40 -2.57 10.27
N LEU A 251 -29.28 -3.54 9.99
CA LEU A 251 -30.69 -3.26 9.70
C LEU A 251 -31.43 -2.61 10.89
N HIS A 252 -31.13 -3.05 12.12
CA HIS A 252 -31.82 -2.56 13.33
C HIS A 252 -31.29 -1.24 13.89
N TYR A 253 -29.96 -1.06 13.94
CA TYR A 253 -29.31 0.07 14.63
C TYR A 253 -28.51 0.98 13.69
N GLY A 254 -28.46 0.66 12.40
CA GLY A 254 -27.65 1.37 11.42
C GLY A 254 -26.14 1.29 11.70
N PHE A 255 -25.39 2.22 11.13
CA PHE A 255 -23.92 2.26 11.24
C PHE A 255 -23.43 2.47 12.70
N LYS A 256 -24.25 3.10 13.55
CA LYS A 256 -23.96 3.34 14.97
C LYS A 256 -23.90 2.03 15.79
N GLY A 257 -24.76 1.07 15.48
CA GLY A 257 -24.75 -0.24 16.13
C GLY A 257 -23.52 -1.07 15.76
N LEU A 258 -23.09 -1.00 14.50
CA LEU A 258 -21.86 -1.64 14.04
C LEU A 258 -20.63 -1.10 14.78
N TRP A 259 -20.55 0.23 14.92
CA TRP A 259 -19.42 0.90 15.58
C TRP A 259 -19.29 0.55 17.07
N MET A 260 -20.41 0.29 17.77
CA MET A 260 -20.35 -0.18 19.17
C MET A 260 -19.72 -1.56 19.31
N ILE A 261 -19.94 -2.48 18.36
CA ILE A 261 -19.37 -3.83 18.43
C ILE A 261 -17.85 -3.79 18.20
N PHE A 262 -17.40 -3.01 17.23
CA PHE A 262 -15.96 -2.84 16.97
C PHE A 262 -15.26 -1.93 17.99
N GLY A 263 -16.01 -1.08 18.71
CA GLY A 263 -15.48 -0.02 19.57
C GLY A 263 -15.15 -0.40 21.02
N PHE A 264 -15.51 -1.61 21.49
CA PHE A 264 -15.32 -2.01 22.89
C PHE A 264 -14.43 -3.25 23.07
N GLU A 265 -13.16 -3.12 22.71
CA GLU A 265 -12.08 -4.06 23.09
C GLU A 265 -11.35 -3.56 24.36
N LYS A 266 -12.07 -2.90 25.29
CA LYS A 266 -11.48 -2.31 26.52
C LYS A 266 -11.65 -3.16 27.77
N THR A 267 -12.46 -4.22 27.73
CA THR A 267 -12.79 -5.00 28.94
C THR A 267 -11.73 -6.04 29.30
N GLU A 268 -10.96 -6.55 28.33
CA GLU A 268 -9.91 -7.55 28.62
C GLU A 268 -8.63 -6.92 29.20
N LYS A 269 -8.34 -5.65 28.88
CA LYS A 269 -7.14 -4.96 29.40
C LYS A 269 -7.25 -4.55 30.86
N GLN A 270 -8.46 -4.41 31.40
CA GLN A 270 -8.64 -4.16 32.84
C GLN A 270 -8.39 -5.40 33.71
N ALA A 271 -8.31 -6.61 33.13
CA ALA A 271 -7.89 -7.80 33.86
C ALA A 271 -6.36 -7.92 33.98
N PHE A 272 -5.59 -7.15 33.20
CA PHE A 272 -4.12 -7.23 33.13
C PHE A 272 -3.38 -6.11 33.85
N GLU A 273 -4.07 -5.10 34.41
CA GLU A 273 -3.45 -4.03 35.21
C GLU A 273 -2.95 -4.48 36.60
N VAL A 274 -3.01 -5.78 36.92
CA VAL A 274 -2.45 -6.34 38.18
C VAL A 274 -1.01 -6.86 37.99
N ASP A 275 -0.48 -6.92 36.77
CA ASP A 275 0.76 -7.68 36.50
C ASP A 275 2.06 -6.90 36.71
N ASN A 276 2.04 -5.68 37.27
CA ASN A 276 3.27 -4.93 37.51
C ASN A 276 3.37 -4.47 38.97
N VAL A 277 4.12 -5.26 39.75
CA VAL A 277 4.72 -4.95 41.05
C VAL A 277 3.78 -5.08 42.26
N ALA A 278 3.61 -6.30 42.78
CA ALA A 278 3.05 -6.48 44.12
C ALA A 278 3.55 -7.76 44.84
N SER A 279 3.85 -7.62 46.13
CA SER A 279 4.14 -8.74 47.04
C SER A 279 2.92 -9.67 47.14
N GLN A 280 3.10 -10.94 47.53
CA GLN A 280 1.96 -11.88 47.64
C GLN A 280 0.89 -11.36 48.63
N LYS A 281 1.34 -10.62 49.64
CA LYS A 281 0.48 -9.92 50.60
C LYS A 281 -0.36 -8.81 49.95
N ASP A 282 0.14 -8.18 48.90
CA ASP A 282 -0.53 -7.07 48.21
C ASP A 282 -1.62 -7.58 47.26
N ILE A 283 -1.39 -8.72 46.60
CA ILE A 283 -2.41 -9.37 45.77
C ILE A 283 -3.58 -9.83 46.64
N GLU A 284 -3.29 -10.48 47.78
CA GLU A 284 -4.33 -10.91 48.71
C GLU A 284 -5.09 -9.73 49.34
N SER A 285 -4.42 -8.61 49.63
CA SER A 285 -5.07 -7.41 50.18
C SER A 285 -5.96 -6.71 49.14
N GLN A 286 -5.53 -6.64 47.88
CA GLN A 286 -6.33 -6.09 46.77
C GLN A 286 -7.53 -6.98 46.45
N CYS A 287 -7.34 -8.30 46.36
CA CYS A 287 -8.43 -9.25 46.18
C CYS A 287 -9.47 -9.11 47.30
N ARG A 288 -9.05 -9.04 48.57
CA ARG A 288 -9.97 -8.83 49.71
C ARG A 288 -10.74 -7.51 49.61
N THR A 289 -10.08 -6.44 49.16
CA THR A 289 -10.69 -5.12 49.01
C THR A 289 -11.72 -5.10 47.89
N LEU A 290 -11.41 -5.71 46.75
CA LEU A 290 -12.30 -5.81 45.59
C LEU A 290 -13.50 -6.74 45.86
N SER A 291 -13.28 -7.88 46.52
CA SER A 291 -14.35 -8.81 46.91
C SER A 291 -15.32 -8.19 47.90
N ARG A 292 -14.83 -7.37 48.86
CA ARG A 292 -15.71 -6.61 49.76
C ARG A 292 -16.52 -5.54 49.03
N LYS A 293 -15.91 -4.87 48.05
CA LYS A 293 -16.55 -3.80 47.27
C LYS A 293 -17.73 -4.34 46.47
N TRP A 294 -17.57 -5.51 45.86
CA TRP A 294 -18.52 -6.13 44.92
C TRP A 294 -19.32 -7.30 45.52
N HIS A 295 -19.38 -7.41 46.85
CA HIS A 295 -20.13 -8.48 47.50
C HIS A 295 -21.64 -8.40 47.15
N PRO A 296 -22.29 -9.51 46.76
CA PRO A 296 -23.68 -9.50 46.29
C PRO A 296 -24.69 -9.01 47.36
N ASP A 297 -24.37 -9.16 48.64
CA ASP A 297 -25.25 -8.71 49.74
C ASP A 297 -25.23 -7.20 49.97
N ARG A 298 -24.32 -6.47 49.32
CA ARG A 298 -24.21 -5.01 49.46
C ARG A 298 -25.27 -4.26 48.64
N TYR A 299 -25.84 -4.91 47.62
CA TYR A 299 -26.74 -4.28 46.66
C TYR A 299 -28.16 -4.82 46.81
N ARG A 300 -29.13 -3.91 47.05
CA ARG A 300 -30.56 -4.25 47.18
C ARG A 300 -31.28 -4.40 45.84
N ASN A 301 -30.87 -3.63 44.83
CA ASN A 301 -31.48 -3.65 43.50
C ASN A 301 -31.11 -4.93 42.75
N TYR A 302 -32.09 -5.60 42.14
CA TYR A 302 -31.92 -6.89 41.46
C TYR A 302 -30.86 -6.85 40.34
N GLU A 303 -30.91 -5.85 39.47
CA GLU A 303 -29.96 -5.69 38.35
C GLU A 303 -28.52 -5.42 38.84
N GLN A 304 -28.38 -4.58 39.86
CA GLN A 304 -27.07 -4.29 40.46
C GLN A 304 -26.52 -5.50 41.22
N LYS A 305 -27.39 -6.32 41.82
CA LYS A 305 -27.02 -7.57 42.49
C LYS A 305 -26.49 -8.60 41.50
N GLN A 306 -27.14 -8.77 40.34
CA GLN A 306 -26.65 -9.63 39.27
C GLN A 306 -25.29 -9.14 38.74
N LYS A 307 -25.14 -7.84 38.51
CA LYS A 307 -23.87 -7.25 38.06
C LYS A 307 -22.75 -7.44 39.09
N ALA A 308 -23.05 -7.23 40.36
CA ALA A 308 -22.11 -7.47 41.45
C ALA A 308 -21.73 -8.95 41.54
N GLN A 309 -22.68 -9.87 41.40
CA GLN A 309 -22.43 -11.31 41.42
C GLN A 309 -21.51 -11.77 40.28
N VAL A 310 -21.76 -11.30 39.05
CA VAL A 310 -20.89 -11.60 37.89
C VAL A 310 -19.49 -11.01 38.10
N THR A 311 -19.42 -9.76 38.57
CA THR A 311 -18.15 -9.09 38.83
C THR A 311 -17.36 -9.78 39.94
N PHE A 312 -18.04 -10.25 40.99
CA PHE A 312 -17.45 -11.01 42.10
C PHE A 312 -16.87 -12.35 41.63
N MET A 313 -17.60 -13.11 40.81
CA MET A 313 -17.12 -14.37 40.24
C MET A 313 -15.86 -14.16 39.39
N ASN A 314 -15.84 -13.09 38.58
CA ASN A 314 -14.69 -12.75 37.75
C ASN A 314 -13.45 -12.35 38.57
N ILE A 315 -13.64 -11.58 39.65
CA ILE A 315 -12.57 -11.21 40.59
C ILE A 315 -11.97 -12.47 41.22
N GLN A 316 -12.82 -13.40 41.69
CA GLN A 316 -12.35 -14.63 42.31
C GLN A 316 -11.53 -15.48 41.34
N GLN A 317 -12.02 -15.68 40.11
CA GLN A 317 -11.30 -16.41 39.07
C GLN A 317 -9.95 -15.77 38.72
N ALA A 318 -9.88 -14.45 38.68
CA ALA A 318 -8.62 -13.74 38.44
C ALA A 318 -7.61 -13.94 39.58
N CYS A 319 -8.06 -13.83 40.83
CA CYS A 319 -7.21 -14.05 42.01
C CYS A 319 -6.68 -15.50 42.07
N ASP A 320 -7.52 -16.49 41.74
CA ASP A 320 -7.12 -17.91 41.72
C ASP A 320 -6.07 -18.20 40.65
N ARG A 321 -6.24 -17.64 39.44
CA ARG A 321 -5.25 -17.77 38.36
C ARG A 321 -3.90 -17.16 38.75
N LEU A 322 -3.89 -15.94 39.28
CA LEU A 322 -2.67 -15.25 39.70
C LEU A 322 -1.93 -16.01 40.81
N SER A 323 -2.67 -16.57 41.77
CA SER A 323 -2.12 -17.42 42.84
C SER A 323 -1.47 -18.69 42.29
N ASN A 324 -2.15 -19.38 41.37
CA ASN A 324 -1.66 -20.62 40.76
C ASN A 324 -0.42 -20.39 39.87
N GLU A 325 -0.41 -19.33 39.07
CA GLU A 325 0.74 -18.96 38.26
C GLU A 325 1.98 -18.68 39.11
N ARG A 326 1.81 -17.97 40.23
CA ARG A 326 2.92 -17.67 41.13
C ARG A 326 3.46 -18.92 41.82
N LYS A 327 2.60 -19.83 42.29
CA LYS A 327 3.00 -21.15 42.83
C LYS A 327 3.81 -21.93 41.79
N ARG A 328 3.36 -21.93 40.53
CA ARG A 328 4.08 -22.57 39.41
C ARG A 328 5.45 -21.92 39.17
N ARG A 329 5.55 -20.59 39.20
CA ARG A 329 6.84 -19.86 39.07
C ARG A 329 7.78 -20.14 40.24
N GLN A 330 7.28 -20.31 41.46
CA GLN A 330 8.08 -20.70 42.63
C GLN A 330 8.63 -22.12 42.48
N LEU A 331 7.78 -23.09 42.10
CA LEU A 331 8.19 -24.48 41.87
C LEU A 331 9.32 -24.58 40.84
N ILE A 332 9.20 -23.86 39.72
CA ILE A 332 10.23 -23.80 38.67
C ILE A 332 11.54 -23.20 39.18
N LYS A 333 11.50 -22.23 40.10
CA LYS A 333 12.71 -21.63 40.70
C LYS A 333 13.40 -22.56 41.69
N THR A 334 12.67 -23.40 42.41
CA THR A 334 13.25 -24.40 43.34
C THR A 334 13.81 -25.64 42.64
N GLN A 335 13.44 -25.88 41.37
CA GLN A 335 13.94 -27.00 40.56
C GLN A 335 15.19 -26.65 39.72
N LYS A 336 15.58 -25.37 39.69
CA LYS A 336 16.86 -24.88 39.16
C LYS A 336 17.81 -24.63 40.32
#